data_AF-A0A957WDX1-F1
#
_entry.id   AF-A0A957WDX1-F1
#
_cell.length_a   1.000
_cell.length_b   1.000
_cell.length_c   1.000
_cell.angle_alpha   90.00
_cell.angle_beta   90.00
_cell.angle_gamma   90.00
#
_symmetry.space_group_name_H-M   'P 1'
#
loop_
_entity.id
_entity.type
_entity.pdbx_description
1 polymer ?
#
loop_
_entity_poly.entity_id
_entity_poly.type
_entity_poly.pdbx_seq_one_letter_code
_entity_poly.pdbx_strand_id
1 'polypeptide(L)' 'MPMSSNRSSFLPLPRSAIFIALLFTFLATVYSIVTPIFESPDELWHYPFVWHLAQTAELPVQDPANPQLWQQEGSQPPLY' A
#
# COMPACT_ATOMS: atom_id res chain seq x y z
N MET A 1 35.73 38.57 -6.93
CA MET A 1 35.61 37.21 -6.36
C MET A 1 34.76 36.38 -7.31
N PRO A 2 35.26 35.33 -7.99
CA PRO A 2 34.41 34.52 -8.85
C PRO A 2 33.74 33.41 -8.03
N MET A 3 32.42 33.35 -8.11
CA MET A 3 31.60 32.26 -7.56
C MET A 3 31.73 31.05 -8.50
N SER A 4 32.34 29.94 -8.05
CA SER A 4 32.47 28.74 -8.87
C SER A 4 31.11 28.08 -9.09
N SER A 5 30.66 27.97 -10.34
CA SER A 5 29.42 27.26 -10.68
C SER A 5 29.62 25.75 -10.45
N ASN A 6 28.99 25.20 -9.41
CA ASN A 6 28.97 23.76 -9.17
C ASN A 6 28.05 23.10 -10.21
N ARG A 7 28.62 22.50 -11.27
CA ARG A 7 27.86 21.70 -12.23
C ARG A 7 27.76 20.28 -11.68
N SER A 8 26.61 19.91 -11.13
CA SER A 8 26.32 18.51 -10.81
C SER A 8 26.26 17.72 -12.10
N SER A 9 27.36 17.07 -12.46
CA SER A 9 27.43 16.15 -13.59
C SER A 9 26.62 14.91 -13.24
N PHE A 10 25.42 14.79 -13.81
CA PHE A 10 24.64 13.56 -13.74
C PHE A 10 25.42 12.45 -14.44
N LEU A 11 25.87 11.46 -13.68
CA LEU A 11 26.49 10.27 -14.25
C LEU A 11 25.42 9.47 -14.99
N PRO A 12 25.70 8.97 -16.21
CA PRO A 12 24.74 8.15 -16.95
C PRO A 12 24.44 6.86 -16.17
N LEU A 13 23.17 6.47 -16.12
CA LEU A 13 22.75 5.25 -15.44
C LEU A 13 23.41 4.02 -16.09
N PRO A 14 23.95 3.07 -15.31
CA PRO A 14 24.51 1.85 -15.87
C PRO A 14 23.40 1.02 -16.53
N ARG A 15 23.73 0.37 -17.65
CA ARG A 15 22.77 -0.47 -18.41
C ARG A 15 22.11 -1.55 -17.54
N SER A 16 22.85 -2.07 -16.56
CA SER A 16 22.34 -3.04 -15.59
C SER A 16 21.23 -2.46 -14.72
N ALA A 17 21.35 -1.21 -14.26
CA ALA A 17 20.30 -0.56 -13.47
C ALA A 17 19.02 -0.36 -14.29
N ILE A 18 19.16 0.03 -15.56
CA ILE A 18 18.01 0.15 -16.48
C ILE A 18 17.34 -1.22 -16.66
N PHE A 19 18.14 -2.27 -16.90
CA PHE A 19 17.61 -3.63 -17.04
C PHE A 19 16.88 -4.12 -15.78
N ILE A 20 17.46 -3.90 -14.60
CA ILE A 20 16.84 -4.25 -13.31
C ILE A 20 15.53 -3.50 -13.12
N ALA A 21 15.50 -2.20 -13.41
CA ALA A 21 14.29 -1.40 -13.29
C ALA A 21 13.19 -1.91 -14.22
N LEU A 22 13.52 -2.22 -15.49
CA LEU A 22 12.57 -2.77 -16.45
C LEU A 22 12.03 -4.13 -16.00
N LEU A 23 12.92 -5.03 -15.54
CA LEU A 23 12.52 -6.34 -15.03
C LEU A 23 11.60 -6.21 -13.81
N PHE A 24 11.94 -5.33 -12.87
CA PHE A 24 11.12 -5.05 -11.70
C PHE A 24 9.72 -4.54 -12.10
N THR A 25 9.65 -3.53 -12.97
CA THR A 25 8.36 -2.97 -13.41
C THR A 25 7.51 -4.01 -14.13
N PHE A 26 8.13 -4.86 -14.97
CA PHE A 26 7.43 -5.95 -15.62
C PHE A 26 6.84 -6.94 -14.61
N LEU A 27 7.65 -7.42 -13.66
CA LEU A 27 7.20 -8.37 -12.64
C LEU A 27 6.11 -7.77 -11.75
N ALA A 28 6.26 -6.51 -11.33
CA ALA A 28 5.26 -5.80 -10.54
C ALA A 28 3.93 -5.65 -11.29
N THR A 29 3.99 -5.41 -12.61
CA THR A 29 2.79 -5.32 -13.46
C THR A 29 2.09 -6.66 -13.58
N VAL A 30 2.85 -7.73 -13.84
CA VAL A 30 2.31 -9.10 -13.90
C VAL A 30 1.68 -9.48 -12.56
N TYR A 31 2.39 -9.21 -11.45
CA TYR A 31 1.86 -9.42 -10.11
C TYR A 31 0.55 -8.67 -9.89
N SER A 32 0.48 -7.38 -10.22
CA SER A 32 -0.74 -6.57 -10.08
C SER A 32 -1.91 -7.03 -10.95
N ILE A 33 -1.67 -7.74 -12.05
CA ILE A 33 -2.73 -8.28 -12.92
C ILE A 33 -3.20 -9.65 -12.41
N VAL A 34 -2.27 -10.48 -11.94
CA VAL A 34 -2.54 -11.87 -11.53
C VAL A 34 -3.09 -11.94 -10.10
N THR A 35 -2.62 -11.07 -9.20
CA THR A 35 -3.10 -10.96 -7.82
C THR A 35 -4.33 -10.06 -7.79
N PRO A 36 -5.54 -10.61 -7.61
CA PRO A 36 -6.75 -9.81 -7.52
C PRO A 36 -6.73 -8.95 -6.24
N ILE A 37 -7.40 -7.80 -6.32
CA ILE A 37 -7.77 -7.02 -5.13
C ILE A 37 -8.55 -7.98 -4.21
N PHE A 38 -8.20 -8.00 -2.93
CA PHE A 38 -8.66 -8.93 -1.88
C PHE A 38 -7.96 -10.30 -1.78
N GLU A 39 -6.83 -10.53 -2.47
CA GLU A 39 -6.03 -11.77 -2.23
C GLU A 39 -5.35 -11.74 -0.84
N SER A 40 -4.96 -10.55 -0.37
CA SER A 40 -4.32 -10.39 0.92
C SER A 40 -5.38 -10.41 2.05
N PRO A 41 -5.25 -11.28 3.09
CA PRO A 41 -6.27 -11.45 4.12
C PRO A 41 -6.66 -10.14 4.82
N ASP A 42 -5.71 -9.22 4.98
CA ASP A 42 -5.88 -7.90 5.58
C ASP A 42 -6.93 -7.04 4.87
N GLU A 43 -7.02 -7.08 3.53
CA GLU A 43 -7.98 -6.26 2.77
C GLU A 43 -9.44 -6.69 3.02
N LEU A 44 -9.68 -8.00 3.20
CA LEU A 44 -11.00 -8.57 3.50
C LEU A 44 -11.55 -8.12 4.85
N TRP A 45 -10.69 -7.93 5.83
CA TRP A 45 -11.08 -7.57 7.21
C TRP A 45 -11.07 -6.05 7.43
N HIS A 46 -10.27 -5.28 6.67
CA HIS A 46 -10.23 -3.82 6.74
C HIS A 46 -11.32 -3.13 5.91
N TYR A 47 -11.71 -3.67 4.75
CA TYR A 47 -12.76 -3.06 3.93
C TYR A 47 -14.11 -2.91 4.68
N PRO A 48 -14.59 -3.92 5.42
CA PRO A 48 -15.81 -3.80 6.23
C PRO A 48 -15.73 -2.70 7.30
N PHE A 49 -14.55 -2.46 7.88
CA PHE A 49 -14.33 -1.38 8.85
C PHE A 49 -14.52 -0.01 8.19
N VAL A 50 -13.87 0.22 7.05
CA VAL A 50 -13.97 1.49 6.29
C VAL A 50 -15.39 1.72 5.80
N TRP A 51 -16.05 0.66 5.31
CA TRP A 51 -17.44 0.73 4.87
C TRP A 51 -18.39 1.08 6.02
N HIS A 52 -18.21 0.48 7.20
CA HIS A 52 -19.00 0.81 8.40
C HIS A 52 -18.80 2.28 8.78
N LEU A 53 -17.54 2.71 8.90
CA LEU A 53 -17.19 4.10 9.25
C LEU A 53 -17.77 5.11 8.25
N ALA A 54 -17.71 4.82 6.95
CA ALA A 54 -18.28 5.68 5.91
C ALA A 54 -19.81 5.79 6.00
N GLN A 55 -20.48 4.74 6.48
CA GLN A 55 -21.94 4.66 6.55
C GLN A 55 -22.52 5.20 7.85
N THR A 56 -21.83 4.99 8.97
CA THR A 56 -22.32 5.33 10.32
C THR A 56 -21.60 6.50 10.96
N ALA A 57 -20.41 6.87 10.46
CA ALA A 57 -19.48 7.79 11.13
C ALA A 57 -19.09 7.35 12.56
N GLU A 58 -19.28 6.07 12.87
CA GLU A 58 -18.99 5.48 14.17
C GLU A 58 -17.91 4.41 14.05
N LEU A 59 -17.15 4.23 15.13
CA LEU A 59 -16.17 3.15 15.21
C LEU A 59 -16.90 1.82 15.46
N PRO A 60 -16.53 0.75 14.74
CA PRO A 60 -17.11 -0.55 14.98
C PRO A 60 -16.80 -1.07 16.38
N VAL A 61 -17.84 -1.51 17.10
CA VAL A 61 -17.73 -2.06 18.46
C VAL A 61 -17.54 -3.56 18.38
N GLN A 62 -16.46 -4.09 18.96
CA GLN A 62 -16.24 -5.54 19.03
C GLN A 62 -17.20 -6.20 20.04
N ASP A 63 -18.03 -7.11 19.54
CA ASP A 63 -18.91 -7.96 20.35
C ASP A 63 -18.49 -9.44 20.22
N PRO A 64 -17.92 -10.05 21.26
CA PRO A 64 -17.52 -11.46 21.25
C PRO A 64 -18.69 -12.44 21.03
N ALA A 65 -19.92 -12.03 21.37
CA ALA A 65 -21.13 -12.83 21.14
C ALA A 65 -21.64 -12.72 19.69
N ASN A 66 -21.24 -11.67 18.97
CA ASN A 66 -21.64 -11.40 17.59
C ASN A 66 -20.41 -11.05 16.73
N PRO A 67 -19.63 -12.04 16.28
CA PRO A 67 -18.44 -11.80 15.48
C PRO A 67 -18.80 -11.10 14.17
N GLN A 68 -18.35 -9.86 14.03
CA GLN A 68 -18.58 -9.02 12.85
C GLN A 68 -17.54 -9.28 11.75
N LEU A 69 -17.82 -8.76 10.55
CA LEU A 69 -17.03 -8.99 9.33
C LEU A 69 -15.58 -8.51 9.40
N TRP A 70 -15.19 -7.71 10.39
CA TRP A 70 -13.83 -7.22 10.62
C TRP A 70 -13.08 -7.99 11.71
N GLN A 71 -13.72 -8.96 12.38
CA GLN A 71 -13.16 -9.79 13.45
C GLN A 71 -12.24 -9.01 14.42
N GLN A 72 -11.01 -9.48 14.64
CA GLN A 72 -10.02 -8.84 15.51
C GLN A 72 -9.39 -7.60 14.88
N GLU A 73 -9.45 -7.41 13.55
CA GLU A 73 -8.92 -6.22 12.89
C GLU A 73 -9.73 -4.95 13.19
N GLY A 74 -11.00 -5.10 13.63
CA GLY A 74 -11.81 -3.96 14.05
C GLY A 74 -11.31 -3.23 15.31
N SER A 75 -10.39 -3.83 16.08
CA SER A 75 -9.73 -3.15 17.21
C SER A 75 -8.43 -2.45 16.81
N GLN A 76 -8.04 -2.51 15.54
CA GLN A 76 -6.91 -1.78 14.98
C GLN A 76 -7.44 -0.52 14.27
N PRO A 77 -7.71 0.58 15.01
CA PRO A 77 -8.03 1.83 14.36
C PRO A 77 -6.86 2.22 13.44
N PRO A 78 -7.12 2.84 12.28
CA PRO A 78 -6.06 3.33 11.41
C PRO A 78 -5.13 4.22 12.24
N LEU A 79 -3.83 3.85 12.26
CA LEU A 79 -2.75 4.54 12.96
C LEU A 79 -2.90 6.07 12.82
N TYR A 80 -2.94 6.77 13.96
CA TYR A 80 -2.50 8.17 14.07
C TYR A 80 -1.02 8.18 14.50
#